data_AF-A0A967XTP3-F1
#
_entry.id   AF-A0A967XTP3-F1
#
_cell.length_a   1.000
_cell.length_b   1.000
_cell.length_c   1.000
_cell.angle_alpha   90.00
_cell.angle_beta   90.00
_cell.angle_gamma   90.00
#
_symmetry.space_group_name_H-M   'P 1'
#
loop_
_entity.id
_entity.type
_entity.pdbx_description
1 polymer ?
#
loop_
_entity_poly.entity_id
_entity_poly.type
_entity_poly.pdbx_seq_one_letter_code
_entity_poly.pdbx_strand_id
1 'polypeptide(L)'
;MRKKIFFLYVLLFFAGSGLVSGKESEKGWFSLFDGTLDDWKASENTSSFTIRDGAIVANGPRSHLFYAGPVENAIFTDFELKVDVMTKSGANGGIYFHTEFQPKGWPDKGFEVQVNNSYERDPRKTGSLYMIRDVDRKTVGDDVWFTEHIIVRGKRVIVKIDDTKVVDWTEDDPPRPPSRFPKRVLSSGTFALQGHDPGSTVYYKNIKVRPLPVIDFGLVDYHVHLKGGLTIEEAVRMSKRRGVKFGIAQNCGLGFKVINDDGLKEFLEKLEGKPVYKAMQAEGREWLGMFSPEWIAKFDYVFTDAMTFTDDRGRRTRLWIKEEVSIGNEQRFMDMLVKKTVGILNNEPIDIYVNPTFLPAEIAGRYDDLWIEQRMMKVIEAAVRNDVAIEINARFMIPSARFIKLAKQAGAKFALGTNNGGKDLGNLEYCRRMIRECGLKESDFFKPRPAGKRAIDRWKRRR
;
A
#
# COMPACT_ATOMS: atom_id res chain seq x y z
N MET A 1 53.76 -0.10 -50.04
CA MET A 1 52.32 -0.36 -49.78
C MET A 1 52.16 -1.53 -48.83
N ARG A 2 51.80 -1.30 -47.56
CA ARG A 2 51.32 -2.34 -46.64
C ARG A 2 50.24 -1.71 -45.76
N LYS A 3 48.98 -2.12 -45.96
CA LYS A 3 47.81 -1.68 -45.20
C LYS A 3 47.84 -2.33 -43.82
N LYS A 4 47.68 -1.54 -42.75
CA LYS A 4 47.42 -2.02 -41.39
C LYS A 4 45.92 -2.31 -41.27
N ILE A 5 45.56 -3.54 -40.91
CA ILE A 5 44.20 -3.98 -40.60
C ILE A 5 44.02 -3.82 -39.09
N PHE A 6 43.02 -3.05 -38.67
CA PHE A 6 42.59 -2.92 -37.29
C PHE A 6 41.47 -3.95 -37.03
N PHE A 7 41.69 -4.91 -36.14
CA PHE A 7 40.67 -5.84 -35.68
C PHE A 7 39.90 -5.18 -34.53
N LEU A 8 38.61 -4.93 -34.72
CA LEU A 8 37.71 -4.47 -33.67
C LEU A 8 37.11 -5.71 -32.97
N TYR A 9 37.50 -5.95 -31.72
CA TYR A 9 36.83 -6.93 -30.87
C TYR A 9 35.53 -6.32 -30.32
N VAL A 10 34.38 -6.83 -30.80
CA VAL A 10 33.08 -6.60 -30.15
C VAL A 10 32.85 -7.73 -29.17
N LEU A 11 33.00 -7.43 -27.87
CA LEU A 11 32.56 -8.29 -26.77
C LEU A 11 31.03 -8.21 -26.66
N LEU A 12 30.33 -9.25 -27.12
CA LEU A 12 28.92 -9.47 -26.84
C LEU A 12 28.77 -10.04 -25.42
N PHE A 13 28.38 -9.19 -24.48
CA PHE A 13 27.86 -9.62 -23.18
C PHE A 13 26.47 -10.23 -23.39
N PHE A 14 26.39 -11.56 -23.35
CA PHE A 14 25.11 -12.27 -23.19
C PHE A 14 24.69 -12.16 -21.72
N ALA A 15 23.92 -11.14 -21.39
CA ALA A 15 23.12 -11.12 -20.17
C ALA A 15 21.91 -12.02 -20.38
N GLY A 16 21.98 -13.26 -19.88
CA GLY A 16 20.83 -14.15 -19.78
C GLY A 16 19.84 -13.62 -18.75
N SER A 17 18.96 -12.70 -19.16
CA SER A 17 17.71 -12.43 -18.46
C SER A 17 16.77 -13.60 -18.74
N GLY A 18 16.45 -14.38 -17.70
CA GLY A 18 15.36 -15.34 -17.73
C GLY A 18 14.08 -14.62 -18.18
N LEU A 19 13.55 -15.06 -19.32
CA LEU A 19 12.30 -14.59 -19.89
C LEU A 19 11.16 -14.96 -18.93
N VAL A 20 10.58 -13.96 -18.27
CA VAL A 20 9.26 -14.07 -17.67
C VAL A 20 8.27 -14.11 -18.83
N SER A 21 7.85 -15.31 -19.22
CA SER A 21 6.81 -15.51 -20.24
C SER A 21 5.43 -15.33 -19.60
N GLY A 22 5.02 -14.07 -19.47
CA GLY A 22 3.63 -13.67 -19.27
C GLY A 22 3.43 -12.36 -20.03
N LYS A 23 2.58 -12.35 -21.06
CA LYS A 23 2.32 -11.12 -21.83
C LYS A 23 1.56 -10.14 -20.93
N GLU A 24 2.21 -9.07 -20.50
CA GLU A 24 1.54 -7.91 -19.89
C GLU A 24 0.61 -7.31 -20.96
N SER A 25 -0.70 -7.42 -20.77
CA SER A 25 -1.70 -7.03 -21.79
C SER A 25 -2.11 -5.56 -21.67
N GLU A 26 -1.90 -4.97 -20.50
CA GLU A 26 -2.25 -3.60 -20.09
C GLU A 26 -1.48 -3.30 -18.78
N LYS A 27 -1.14 -2.04 -18.47
CA LYS A 27 -0.26 -1.68 -17.32
C LYS A 27 -0.66 -2.39 -16.02
N GLY A 28 0.17 -3.35 -15.58
CA GLY A 28 -0.01 -4.16 -14.37
C GLY A 28 -0.96 -5.35 -14.49
N TRP A 29 -1.54 -5.67 -15.65
CA TRP A 29 -2.37 -6.86 -15.89
C TRP A 29 -1.59 -7.95 -16.62
N PHE A 30 -1.58 -9.15 -16.04
CA PHE A 30 -0.96 -10.35 -16.59
C PHE A 30 -2.04 -11.34 -17.03
N SER A 31 -1.94 -11.87 -18.24
CA SER A 31 -2.79 -13.00 -18.67
C SER A 31 -2.34 -14.28 -17.96
N LEU A 32 -3.31 -15.06 -17.46
CA LEU A 32 -3.10 -16.39 -16.87
C LEU A 32 -3.43 -17.52 -17.85
N PHE A 33 -3.95 -17.19 -19.02
CA PHE A 33 -4.27 -18.15 -20.09
C PHE A 33 -3.68 -17.65 -21.40
N ASP A 34 -2.88 -18.49 -22.03
CA ASP A 34 -2.17 -18.20 -23.28
C ASP A 34 -2.75 -18.97 -24.49
N GLY A 35 -3.86 -19.69 -24.27
CA GLY A 35 -4.44 -20.60 -25.27
C GLY A 35 -4.07 -22.07 -25.05
N THR A 36 -3.30 -22.40 -24.00
CA THR A 36 -2.94 -23.76 -23.61
C THR A 36 -3.29 -24.04 -22.13
N LEU A 37 -3.23 -25.31 -21.72
CA LEU A 37 -3.38 -25.71 -20.31
C LEU A 37 -2.02 -25.97 -19.64
N ASP A 38 -0.90 -25.55 -20.25
CA ASP A 38 0.45 -25.89 -19.75
C ASP A 38 0.71 -25.31 -18.35
N ASP A 39 0.20 -24.11 -18.10
CA ASP A 39 0.24 -23.41 -16.81
C ASP A 39 -0.92 -23.78 -15.86
N TRP A 40 -1.65 -24.86 -16.16
CA TRP A 40 -2.84 -25.26 -15.44
C TRP A 40 -2.80 -26.75 -15.06
N LYS A 41 -3.21 -27.07 -13.84
CA LYS A 41 -3.17 -28.42 -13.29
C LYS A 41 -4.53 -28.84 -12.76
N ALA A 42 -5.16 -29.81 -13.41
CA ALA A 42 -6.42 -30.38 -12.93
C ALA A 42 -6.17 -31.31 -11.72
N SER A 43 -7.09 -31.33 -10.75
CA SER A 43 -7.02 -32.21 -9.58
C SER A 43 -7.26 -33.68 -9.93
N GLU A 44 -8.41 -33.96 -10.53
CA GLU A 44 -8.92 -35.28 -10.92
C GLU A 44 -9.66 -35.15 -12.26
N ASN A 45 -10.17 -36.23 -12.86
CA ASN A 45 -10.99 -36.19 -14.08
C ASN A 45 -10.47 -35.17 -15.13
N THR A 46 -9.20 -35.28 -15.54
CA THR A 46 -8.51 -34.22 -16.30
C THR A 46 -9.20 -33.89 -17.63
N SER A 47 -9.95 -34.83 -18.19
CA SER A 47 -10.77 -34.65 -19.39
C SER A 47 -11.96 -33.69 -19.21
N SER A 48 -12.28 -33.29 -17.97
CA SER A 48 -13.34 -32.31 -17.70
C SER A 48 -12.98 -30.89 -18.17
N PHE A 49 -11.71 -30.63 -18.51
CA PHE A 49 -11.26 -29.37 -19.05
C PHE A 49 -10.73 -29.55 -20.47
N THR A 50 -11.27 -28.77 -21.40
CA THR A 50 -10.82 -28.71 -22.79
C THR A 50 -10.66 -27.26 -23.23
N ILE A 51 -10.03 -27.03 -24.38
CA ILE A 51 -9.95 -25.69 -24.98
C ILE A 51 -10.83 -25.68 -26.22
N ARG A 52 -11.74 -24.69 -26.32
CA ARG A 52 -12.59 -24.45 -27.49
C ARG A 52 -12.72 -22.95 -27.71
N ASP A 53 -12.55 -22.50 -28.95
CA ASP A 53 -12.72 -21.10 -29.37
C ASP A 53 -11.98 -20.08 -28.49
N GLY A 54 -10.74 -20.41 -28.08
CA GLY A 54 -9.92 -19.56 -27.22
C GLY A 54 -10.42 -19.43 -25.78
N ALA A 55 -11.23 -20.39 -25.30
CA ALA A 55 -11.70 -20.48 -23.94
C ALA A 55 -11.39 -21.85 -23.32
N ILE A 56 -11.13 -21.87 -22.02
CA ILE A 56 -11.17 -23.09 -21.21
C ILE A 56 -12.63 -23.47 -21.01
N VAL A 57 -12.99 -24.69 -21.38
CA VAL A 57 -14.34 -25.25 -21.22
C VAL A 57 -14.30 -26.29 -20.12
N ALA A 58 -15.02 -26.03 -19.04
CA ALA A 58 -15.28 -26.98 -17.97
C ALA A 58 -16.59 -27.74 -18.27
N ASN A 59 -16.47 -29.01 -18.61
CA ASN A 59 -17.60 -29.92 -18.83
C ASN A 59 -17.18 -31.37 -18.57
N GLY A 60 -17.81 -32.02 -17.59
CA GLY A 60 -17.50 -33.40 -17.23
C GLY A 60 -17.69 -33.68 -15.73
N PRO A 61 -17.27 -34.85 -15.23
CA PRO A 61 -17.27 -35.14 -13.79
C PRO A 61 -16.48 -34.10 -13.00
N ARG A 62 -16.77 -33.98 -11.69
CA ARG A 62 -16.17 -32.96 -10.82
C ARG A 62 -14.64 -32.91 -10.96
N SER A 63 -14.10 -31.73 -11.16
CA SER A 63 -12.67 -31.44 -11.10
C SER A 63 -12.41 -29.96 -10.82
N HIS A 64 -11.17 -29.60 -10.48
CA HIS A 64 -10.74 -28.22 -10.32
C HIS A 64 -9.43 -28.02 -11.07
N LEU A 65 -9.39 -27.02 -11.94
CA LEU A 65 -8.24 -26.65 -12.73
C LEU A 65 -7.48 -25.51 -12.03
N PHE A 66 -6.40 -25.85 -11.34
CA PHE A 66 -5.60 -24.91 -10.57
C PHE A 66 -4.58 -24.19 -11.47
N TYR A 67 -4.42 -22.88 -11.28
CA TYR A 67 -3.31 -22.17 -11.92
C TYR A 67 -1.99 -22.61 -11.27
N ALA A 68 -1.01 -22.94 -12.12
CA ALA A 68 0.31 -23.43 -11.75
C ALA A 68 1.43 -22.73 -12.54
N GLY A 69 1.10 -21.63 -13.23
CA GLY A 69 2.02 -20.89 -14.08
C GLY A 69 2.93 -19.89 -13.35
N PRO A 70 3.73 -19.14 -14.11
CA PRO A 70 4.84 -18.35 -13.58
C PRO A 70 4.43 -17.02 -12.93
N VAL A 71 3.24 -16.49 -13.17
CA VAL A 71 2.80 -15.19 -12.63
C VAL A 71 2.68 -15.30 -11.10
N GLU A 72 3.44 -14.47 -10.38
CA GLU A 72 3.56 -14.51 -8.90
C GLU A 72 3.90 -15.91 -8.34
N ASN A 73 4.51 -16.79 -9.14
CA ASN A 73 4.70 -18.22 -8.82
C ASN A 73 3.40 -18.91 -8.37
N ALA A 74 2.27 -18.50 -8.95
CA ALA A 74 0.92 -18.94 -8.60
C ALA A 74 0.48 -18.66 -7.15
N ILE A 75 1.12 -17.73 -6.42
CA ILE A 75 0.74 -17.35 -5.06
C ILE A 75 0.33 -15.88 -5.02
N PHE A 76 -0.96 -15.64 -4.87
CA PHE A 76 -1.56 -14.30 -4.81
C PHE A 76 -2.11 -14.01 -3.42
N THR A 77 -1.97 -12.76 -2.95
CA THR A 77 -2.47 -12.30 -1.63
C THR A 77 -3.44 -11.13 -1.78
N ASP A 78 -3.01 -10.05 -2.40
CA ASP A 78 -3.89 -8.96 -2.81
C ASP A 78 -3.86 -8.90 -4.34
N PHE A 79 -5.02 -8.80 -4.98
CA PHE A 79 -5.11 -8.82 -6.43
C PHE A 79 -6.42 -8.23 -6.94
N GLU A 80 -6.45 -7.93 -8.23
CA GLU A 80 -7.66 -7.86 -9.02
C GLU A 80 -7.62 -8.97 -10.06
N LEU A 81 -8.60 -9.86 -10.07
CA LEU A 81 -8.75 -10.94 -11.04
C LEU A 81 -9.97 -10.62 -11.90
N LYS A 82 -9.81 -10.63 -13.22
CA LYS A 82 -10.89 -10.52 -14.19
C LYS A 82 -10.95 -11.78 -15.04
N VAL A 83 -12.15 -12.32 -15.19
CA VAL A 83 -12.42 -13.48 -16.02
C VAL A 83 -13.68 -13.22 -16.82
N ASP A 84 -13.62 -13.43 -18.13
CA ASP A 84 -14.84 -13.47 -18.94
C ASP A 84 -15.40 -14.89 -18.87
N VAL A 85 -16.67 -14.98 -18.52
CA VAL A 85 -17.37 -16.23 -18.21
C VAL A 85 -18.62 -16.35 -19.08
N MET A 86 -18.94 -17.57 -19.51
CA MET A 86 -20.25 -17.91 -20.09
C MET A 86 -20.72 -19.24 -19.53
N THR A 87 -22.00 -19.31 -19.14
CA THR A 87 -22.66 -20.56 -18.74
C THR A 87 -23.56 -21.08 -19.85
N LYS A 88 -23.68 -22.40 -20.00
CA LYS A 88 -24.85 -22.99 -20.67
C LYS A 88 -26.00 -23.12 -19.68
N SER A 89 -27.21 -23.25 -20.21
CA SER A 89 -28.42 -23.46 -19.39
C SER A 89 -28.23 -24.60 -18.39
N GLY A 90 -28.53 -24.32 -17.12
CA GLY A 90 -28.39 -25.29 -16.03
C GLY A 90 -26.95 -25.57 -15.60
N ALA A 91 -25.97 -24.76 -15.99
CA ALA A 91 -24.59 -24.96 -15.54
C ALA A 91 -24.32 -24.42 -14.13
N ASN A 92 -23.51 -25.16 -13.38
CA ASN A 92 -22.90 -24.76 -12.12
C ASN A 92 -21.37 -24.84 -12.26
N GLY A 93 -20.69 -23.84 -11.73
CA GLY A 93 -19.24 -23.71 -11.69
C GLY A 93 -18.83 -22.69 -10.63
N GLY A 94 -17.55 -22.36 -10.63
CA GLY A 94 -16.98 -21.43 -9.66
C GLY A 94 -15.55 -21.05 -9.99
N ILE A 95 -15.13 -19.90 -9.45
CA ILE A 95 -13.76 -19.40 -9.48
C ILE A 95 -13.25 -19.35 -8.05
N TYR A 96 -12.19 -20.11 -7.77
CA TYR A 96 -11.56 -20.16 -6.47
C TYR A 96 -10.37 -19.19 -6.39
N PHE A 97 -10.14 -18.62 -5.21
CA PHE A 97 -8.96 -17.82 -4.92
C PHE A 97 -8.44 -18.05 -3.50
N HIS A 98 -7.18 -17.70 -3.26
CA HIS A 98 -6.45 -18.05 -2.02
C HIS A 98 -6.48 -19.55 -1.71
N THR A 99 -6.60 -20.36 -2.76
CA THR A 99 -6.65 -21.82 -2.63
C THR A 99 -5.29 -22.43 -2.88
N GLU A 100 -5.18 -23.75 -2.79
CA GLU A 100 -3.96 -24.49 -3.09
C GLU A 100 -4.29 -25.79 -3.80
N PHE A 101 -3.35 -26.32 -4.58
CA PHE A 101 -3.57 -27.55 -5.31
C PHE A 101 -4.01 -28.68 -4.36
N GLN A 102 -5.17 -29.27 -4.66
CA GLN A 102 -5.73 -30.39 -3.93
C GLN A 102 -6.01 -31.53 -4.92
N PRO A 103 -5.42 -32.72 -4.75
CA PRO A 103 -5.48 -33.78 -5.77
C PRO A 103 -6.86 -34.42 -5.94
N LYS A 104 -7.77 -34.24 -4.97
CA LYS A 104 -9.12 -34.82 -5.01
C LYS A 104 -10.04 -34.00 -4.12
N GLY A 105 -11.32 -33.91 -4.46
CA GLY A 105 -12.28 -33.22 -3.61
C GLY A 105 -12.67 -31.84 -4.13
N TRP A 106 -13.44 -31.14 -3.30
CA TRP A 106 -13.65 -29.69 -3.44
C TRP A 106 -12.51 -28.97 -2.71
N PRO A 107 -11.96 -27.86 -3.25
CA PRO A 107 -10.89 -27.13 -2.57
C PRO A 107 -11.32 -26.71 -1.17
N ASP A 108 -10.61 -27.20 -0.15
CA ASP A 108 -10.96 -26.92 1.24
C ASP A 108 -10.51 -25.52 1.67
N LYS A 109 -9.39 -25.04 1.11
CA LYS A 109 -8.74 -23.77 1.45
C LYS A 109 -9.21 -22.64 0.52
N GLY A 110 -9.40 -21.46 1.13
CA GLY A 110 -9.70 -20.23 0.39
C GLY A 110 -11.18 -20.05 0.13
N PHE A 111 -11.50 -19.27 -0.89
CA PHE A 111 -12.86 -18.88 -1.21
C PHE A 111 -13.23 -19.31 -2.61
N GLU A 112 -14.54 -19.40 -2.83
CA GLU A 112 -15.17 -19.59 -4.13
C GLU A 112 -16.08 -18.40 -4.40
N VAL A 113 -15.99 -17.87 -5.61
CA VAL A 113 -17.00 -17.01 -6.18
C VAL A 113 -17.80 -17.83 -7.19
N GLN A 114 -19.12 -17.84 -7.00
CA GLN A 114 -20.03 -18.73 -7.71
C GLN A 114 -20.16 -18.34 -9.18
N VAL A 115 -20.23 -19.35 -10.06
CA VAL A 115 -20.70 -19.21 -11.45
C VAL A 115 -21.96 -20.07 -11.63
N ASN A 116 -23.12 -19.43 -11.59
CA ASN A 116 -24.42 -20.07 -11.73
C ASN A 116 -25.48 -19.04 -12.15
N ASN A 117 -26.04 -19.18 -13.35
CA ASN A 117 -27.06 -18.28 -13.88
C ASN A 117 -28.48 -18.89 -13.85
N SER A 118 -28.61 -20.21 -13.94
CA SER A 118 -29.90 -20.90 -14.07
C SER A 118 -29.94 -22.31 -13.46
N TYR A 119 -28.91 -22.72 -12.72
CA TYR A 119 -28.94 -24.01 -12.03
C TYR A 119 -29.88 -23.95 -10.81
N GLU A 120 -31.01 -24.64 -10.92
CA GLU A 120 -32.10 -24.58 -9.94
C GLU A 120 -31.77 -25.23 -8.59
N ARG A 121 -30.87 -26.22 -8.58
CA ARG A 121 -30.52 -26.95 -7.34
C ARG A 121 -29.67 -26.13 -6.36
N ASP A 122 -29.06 -25.03 -6.82
CA ASP A 122 -28.34 -24.09 -5.96
C ASP A 122 -28.95 -22.67 -6.08
N PRO A 123 -29.48 -22.11 -4.97
CA PRO A 123 -30.02 -20.76 -4.99
C PRO A 123 -28.96 -19.68 -5.17
N ARG A 124 -27.67 -19.97 -4.94
CA ARG A 124 -26.58 -19.00 -5.05
C ARG A 124 -26.27 -18.74 -6.52
N LYS A 125 -26.37 -17.49 -6.93
CA LYS A 125 -26.17 -17.06 -8.30
C LYS A 125 -24.79 -16.44 -8.49
N THR A 126 -24.44 -16.25 -9.76
CA THR A 126 -23.14 -15.72 -10.21
C THR A 126 -22.71 -14.49 -9.42
N GLY A 127 -21.46 -14.51 -8.95
CA GLY A 127 -20.85 -13.48 -8.14
C GLY A 127 -21.06 -13.63 -6.63
N SER A 128 -21.80 -14.64 -6.16
CA SER A 128 -21.88 -14.98 -4.73
C SER A 128 -20.51 -15.32 -4.18
N LEU A 129 -20.11 -14.73 -3.05
CA LEU A 129 -18.98 -15.23 -2.28
C LEU A 129 -19.49 -16.41 -1.44
N TYR A 130 -19.35 -17.62 -1.98
CA TYR A 130 -20.14 -18.80 -1.63
C TYR A 130 -20.25 -19.04 -0.10
N MET A 131 -21.47 -18.97 0.46
CA MET A 131 -21.79 -19.11 1.90
C MET A 131 -21.10 -18.13 2.84
N ILE A 132 -20.59 -17.02 2.32
CA ILE A 132 -20.11 -15.87 3.09
C ILE A 132 -21.02 -14.67 2.83
N ARG A 133 -21.25 -14.38 1.54
CA ARG A 133 -22.14 -13.32 1.08
C ARG A 133 -22.78 -13.77 -0.23
N ASP A 134 -23.96 -14.36 -0.10
CA ASP A 134 -24.69 -14.93 -1.23
C ASP A 134 -25.45 -13.85 -2.02
N VAL A 135 -25.52 -14.05 -3.34
CA VAL A 135 -26.35 -13.32 -4.29
C VAL A 135 -27.42 -14.31 -4.74
N ASP A 136 -28.68 -14.03 -4.43
CA ASP A 136 -29.82 -14.93 -4.70
C ASP A 136 -30.58 -14.59 -5.99
N ARG A 137 -30.30 -13.42 -6.57
CA ARG A 137 -30.92 -12.96 -7.81
C ARG A 137 -30.01 -13.20 -9.02
N LYS A 138 -30.62 -13.59 -10.14
CA LYS A 138 -29.96 -13.68 -11.44
C LYS A 138 -29.62 -12.27 -11.94
N THR A 139 -28.34 -12.01 -12.21
CA THR A 139 -27.84 -10.73 -12.74
C THR A 139 -27.46 -10.80 -14.22
N VAL A 140 -27.20 -12.01 -14.73
CA VAL A 140 -26.75 -12.28 -16.11
C VAL A 140 -27.42 -13.52 -16.68
N GLY A 141 -27.53 -13.59 -18.01
CA GLY A 141 -28.13 -14.71 -18.76
C GLY A 141 -27.17 -15.86 -19.03
N ASP A 142 -27.72 -17.02 -19.41
CA ASP A 142 -26.94 -18.08 -20.04
C ASP A 142 -26.62 -17.71 -21.49
N ASP A 143 -25.63 -18.37 -22.08
CA ASP A 143 -25.21 -18.20 -23.48
C ASP A 143 -24.74 -16.77 -23.83
N VAL A 144 -24.43 -15.96 -22.82
CA VAL A 144 -23.89 -14.61 -22.93
C VAL A 144 -22.59 -14.52 -22.15
N TRP A 145 -21.59 -13.87 -22.74
CA TRP A 145 -20.34 -13.54 -22.03
C TRP A 145 -20.58 -12.37 -21.08
N PHE A 146 -20.09 -12.52 -19.84
CA PHE A 146 -20.03 -11.45 -18.85
C PHE A 146 -18.65 -11.47 -18.18
N THR A 147 -18.23 -10.33 -17.63
CA THR A 147 -16.98 -10.26 -16.86
C THR A 147 -17.26 -10.39 -15.37
N GLU A 148 -16.62 -11.38 -14.75
CA GLU A 148 -16.52 -11.49 -13.30
C GLU A 148 -15.21 -10.87 -12.82
N HIS A 149 -15.31 -9.89 -11.93
CA HIS A 149 -14.17 -9.12 -11.42
C HIS A 149 -14.08 -9.25 -9.90
N ILE A 150 -13.09 -10.01 -9.45
CA ILE A 150 -12.82 -10.33 -8.04
C ILE A 150 -11.66 -9.48 -7.56
N ILE A 151 -11.89 -8.67 -6.54
CA ILE A 151 -10.90 -7.75 -5.98
C ILE A 151 -10.65 -8.12 -4.52
N VAL A 152 -9.41 -8.48 -4.20
CA VAL A 152 -8.97 -8.76 -2.84
C VAL A 152 -7.93 -7.74 -2.41
N ARG A 153 -8.21 -7.04 -1.31
CA ARG A 153 -7.34 -6.02 -0.73
C ARG A 153 -7.31 -6.16 0.78
N GLY A 154 -6.23 -6.69 1.33
CA GLY A 154 -6.10 -7.03 2.74
C GLY A 154 -7.21 -7.99 3.17
N LYS A 155 -8.13 -7.51 4.02
CA LYS A 155 -9.27 -8.29 4.52
C LYS A 155 -10.58 -8.06 3.78
N ARG A 156 -10.59 -7.29 2.69
CA ARG A 156 -11.81 -6.95 1.94
C ARG A 156 -11.85 -7.66 0.59
N VAL A 157 -13.02 -8.23 0.27
CA VAL A 157 -13.36 -8.85 -1.01
C VAL A 157 -14.50 -8.07 -1.65
N ILE A 158 -14.32 -7.66 -2.91
CA ILE A 158 -15.37 -7.10 -3.75
C ILE A 158 -15.53 -8.00 -4.97
N VAL A 159 -16.77 -8.31 -5.33
CA VAL A 159 -17.10 -9.01 -6.58
C VAL A 159 -17.99 -8.12 -7.42
N LYS A 160 -17.68 -8.00 -8.71
CA LYS A 160 -18.50 -7.30 -9.70
C LYS A 160 -18.82 -8.21 -10.87
N ILE A 161 -20.01 -8.03 -11.43
CA ILE A 161 -20.46 -8.62 -12.68
C ILE A 161 -20.75 -7.47 -13.65
N ASP A 162 -20.08 -7.43 -14.80
CA ASP A 162 -20.15 -6.34 -15.79
C ASP A 162 -20.06 -4.95 -15.12
N ASP A 163 -18.99 -4.78 -14.33
CA ASP A 163 -18.69 -3.60 -13.49
C ASP A 163 -19.70 -3.25 -12.39
N THR A 164 -20.83 -3.96 -12.31
CA THR A 164 -21.82 -3.81 -11.24
C THR A 164 -21.39 -4.59 -10.01
N LYS A 165 -21.19 -3.89 -8.89
CA LYS A 165 -20.82 -4.51 -7.61
C LYS A 165 -21.97 -5.32 -7.03
N VAL A 166 -21.75 -6.63 -6.84
CA VAL A 166 -22.74 -7.56 -6.28
C VAL A 166 -22.36 -8.03 -4.88
N VAL A 167 -21.07 -8.10 -4.56
CA VAL A 167 -20.55 -8.40 -3.22
C VAL A 167 -19.55 -7.33 -2.79
N ASP A 168 -19.63 -6.97 -1.51
CA ASP A 168 -18.66 -6.15 -0.79
C ASP A 168 -18.61 -6.67 0.65
N TRP A 169 -17.56 -7.41 0.98
CA TRP A 169 -17.43 -8.11 2.25
C TRP A 169 -16.05 -7.87 2.85
N THR A 170 -15.97 -7.77 4.16
CA THR A 170 -14.71 -7.68 4.91
C THR A 170 -14.68 -8.78 5.95
N GLU A 171 -13.58 -9.53 5.99
CA GLU A 171 -13.34 -10.59 6.97
C GLU A 171 -13.21 -10.00 8.38
N ASP A 172 -13.84 -10.66 9.34
CA ASP A 172 -13.71 -10.34 10.76
C ASP A 172 -12.29 -10.63 11.30
N ASP A 173 -11.92 -9.98 12.39
CA ASP A 173 -10.71 -10.26 13.15
C ASP A 173 -11.05 -10.57 14.61
N PRO A 174 -10.97 -11.84 15.07
CA PRO A 174 -10.52 -13.02 14.30
C PRO A 174 -11.53 -13.49 13.24
N PRO A 175 -11.09 -14.22 12.20
CA PRO A 175 -11.98 -14.75 11.17
C PRO A 175 -13.06 -15.68 11.72
N ARG A 176 -14.27 -15.59 11.15
CA ARG A 176 -15.43 -16.42 11.51
C ARG A 176 -15.93 -17.22 10.30
N PRO A 177 -15.19 -18.25 9.84
CA PRO A 177 -15.60 -19.06 8.70
C PRO A 177 -16.84 -19.92 9.03
N PRO A 178 -17.65 -20.30 8.04
CA PRO A 178 -18.72 -21.27 8.22
C PRO A 178 -18.19 -22.59 8.78
N SER A 179 -18.94 -23.24 9.69
CA SER A 179 -18.51 -24.49 10.35
C SER A 179 -18.14 -25.61 9.37
N ARG A 180 -18.83 -25.68 8.22
CA ARG A 180 -18.57 -26.66 7.16
C ARG A 180 -17.30 -26.35 6.34
N PHE A 181 -16.77 -25.12 6.41
CA PHE A 181 -15.62 -24.66 5.62
C PHE A 181 -14.63 -23.87 6.49
N PRO A 182 -14.00 -24.53 7.48
CA PRO A 182 -13.17 -23.84 8.48
C PRO A 182 -11.92 -23.17 7.90
N LYS A 183 -11.50 -23.53 6.68
CA LYS A 183 -10.34 -22.94 6.00
C LYS A 183 -10.72 -21.83 4.99
N ARG A 184 -11.98 -21.37 5.00
CA ARG A 184 -12.44 -20.22 4.20
C ARG A 184 -12.04 -18.92 4.89
N VAL A 185 -10.74 -18.65 4.89
CA VAL A 185 -10.07 -17.52 5.56
C VAL A 185 -9.12 -16.81 4.59
N LEU A 186 -9.12 -15.47 4.59
CA LEU A 186 -8.26 -14.67 3.71
C LEU A 186 -6.80 -14.83 4.11
N SER A 187 -6.02 -15.35 3.16
CA SER A 187 -4.60 -15.64 3.28
C SER A 187 -3.89 -15.35 1.96
N SER A 188 -3.24 -16.35 1.37
CA SER A 188 -2.64 -16.31 0.05
C SER A 188 -2.74 -17.68 -0.62
N GLY A 189 -2.66 -17.71 -1.95
CA GLY A 189 -2.71 -18.95 -2.71
C GLY A 189 -3.00 -18.73 -4.19
N THR A 190 -3.24 -19.83 -4.89
CA THR A 190 -3.53 -19.83 -6.33
C THR A 190 -5.03 -19.62 -6.61
N PHE A 191 -5.37 -19.60 -7.89
CA PHE A 191 -6.73 -19.66 -8.41
C PHE A 191 -7.09 -21.06 -8.88
N ALA A 192 -8.38 -21.38 -8.92
CA ALA A 192 -8.86 -22.58 -9.61
C ALA A 192 -10.20 -22.35 -10.32
N LEU A 193 -10.41 -23.02 -11.45
CA LEU A 193 -11.69 -23.07 -12.16
C LEU A 193 -12.39 -24.39 -11.86
N GLN A 194 -13.69 -24.36 -11.61
CA GLN A 194 -14.46 -25.55 -11.25
C GLN A 194 -15.08 -26.21 -12.48
N GLY A 195 -14.90 -27.53 -12.59
CA GLY A 195 -15.84 -28.41 -13.30
C GLY A 195 -16.73 -29.07 -12.25
N HIS A 196 -18.03 -28.78 -12.25
CA HIS A 196 -18.93 -29.19 -11.17
C HIS A 196 -19.50 -30.61 -11.38
N ASP A 197 -20.17 -30.85 -12.51
CA ASP A 197 -20.81 -32.11 -12.87
C ASP A 197 -21.05 -32.23 -14.39
N PRO A 198 -21.36 -33.43 -14.94
CA PRO A 198 -21.50 -33.62 -16.39
C PRO A 198 -22.60 -32.79 -17.07
N GLY A 199 -23.62 -32.35 -16.32
CA GLY A 199 -24.69 -31.48 -16.83
C GLY A 199 -24.28 -30.01 -16.90
N SER A 200 -23.14 -29.65 -16.31
CA SER A 200 -22.65 -28.28 -16.28
C SER A 200 -21.64 -28.02 -17.39
N THR A 201 -21.84 -26.94 -18.14
CA THR A 201 -20.86 -26.44 -19.11
C THR A 201 -20.60 -24.96 -18.87
N VAL A 202 -19.35 -24.63 -18.54
CA VAL A 202 -18.91 -23.26 -18.30
C VAL A 202 -17.67 -22.96 -19.15
N TYR A 203 -17.64 -21.77 -19.75
CA TYR A 203 -16.53 -21.27 -20.54
C TYR A 203 -15.83 -20.14 -19.79
N TYR A 204 -14.50 -20.15 -19.80
CA TYR A 204 -13.65 -19.13 -19.19
C TYR A 204 -12.62 -18.64 -20.20
N LYS A 205 -12.52 -17.32 -20.41
CA LYS A 205 -11.47 -16.71 -21.25
C LYS A 205 -11.05 -15.35 -20.70
N ASN A 206 -10.04 -14.75 -21.32
CA ASN A 206 -9.49 -13.46 -20.90
C ASN A 206 -9.15 -13.41 -19.41
N ILE A 207 -8.66 -14.54 -18.87
CA ILE A 207 -8.31 -14.71 -17.46
C ILE A 207 -7.07 -13.86 -17.20
N LYS A 208 -7.24 -12.74 -16.50
CA LYS A 208 -6.14 -11.81 -16.22
C LYS A 208 -6.14 -11.38 -14.77
N VAL A 209 -4.95 -11.24 -14.21
CA VAL A 209 -4.74 -10.79 -12.84
C VAL A 209 -3.85 -9.56 -12.83
N ARG A 210 -4.17 -8.64 -11.94
CA ARG A 210 -3.29 -7.58 -11.50
C ARG A 210 -2.95 -7.83 -10.04
N PRO A 211 -1.77 -8.42 -9.75
CA PRO A 211 -1.26 -8.50 -8.40
C PRO A 211 -1.19 -7.10 -7.80
N LEU A 212 -1.66 -6.95 -6.57
CA LEU A 212 -1.50 -5.73 -5.81
C LEU A 212 -0.32 -5.96 -4.86
N PRO A 213 0.67 -5.06 -4.79
CA PRO A 213 1.93 -5.39 -4.13
C PRO A 213 1.72 -5.73 -2.65
N VAL A 214 2.31 -6.84 -2.20
CA VAL A 214 2.25 -7.29 -0.80
C VAL A 214 3.33 -6.56 -0.02
N ILE A 215 2.97 -6.01 1.14
CA ILE A 215 3.93 -5.40 2.07
C ILE A 215 4.37 -6.51 3.02
N ASP A 216 5.53 -7.10 2.75
CA ASP A 216 6.11 -8.25 3.44
C ASP A 216 7.08 -7.88 4.58
N PHE A 217 7.30 -6.58 4.80
CA PHE A 217 8.12 -6.06 5.88
C PHE A 217 7.30 -5.34 6.96
N GLY A 218 7.84 -5.31 8.17
CA GLY A 218 7.21 -4.65 9.31
C GLY A 218 7.08 -3.15 9.09
N LEU A 219 5.87 -2.62 9.29
CA LEU A 219 5.61 -1.18 9.20
C LEU A 219 5.78 -0.51 10.57
N VAL A 220 6.20 0.75 10.51
CA VAL A 220 6.25 1.64 11.67
C VAL A 220 5.45 2.90 11.36
N ASP A 221 4.53 3.26 12.25
CA ASP A 221 3.89 4.58 12.27
C ASP A 221 4.72 5.51 13.14
N TYR A 222 5.45 6.42 12.52
CA TYR A 222 6.37 7.36 13.19
C TYR A 222 5.67 8.62 13.71
N HIS A 223 4.36 8.76 13.54
CA HIS A 223 3.67 10.02 13.83
C HIS A 223 2.36 9.82 14.59
N VAL A 224 2.47 9.22 15.78
CA VAL A 224 1.33 8.98 16.68
C VAL A 224 1.37 9.92 17.89
N HIS A 225 0.26 10.60 18.16
CA HIS A 225 0.08 11.52 19.29
C HIS A 225 -0.89 10.95 20.33
N LEU A 226 -0.58 11.10 21.62
CA LEU A 226 -1.50 10.73 22.73
C LEU A 226 -2.52 11.85 22.99
N LYS A 227 -3.42 12.11 22.02
CA LYS A 227 -4.42 13.19 22.06
C LYS A 227 -5.84 12.65 22.24
N GLY A 228 -6.76 13.54 22.63
CA GLY A 228 -8.19 13.21 22.77
C GLY A 228 -8.49 12.15 23.84
N GLY A 229 -7.61 11.98 24.83
CA GLY A 229 -7.75 10.96 25.87
C GLY A 229 -7.24 9.57 25.47
N LEU A 230 -6.49 9.44 24.37
CA LEU A 230 -5.78 8.21 24.04
C LEU A 230 -4.65 7.95 25.04
N THR A 231 -4.67 6.81 25.71
CA THR A 231 -3.59 6.41 26.63
C THR A 231 -2.47 5.65 25.94
N ILE A 232 -1.30 5.58 26.57
CA ILE A 232 -0.17 4.80 26.05
C ILE A 232 -0.49 3.29 26.03
N GLU A 233 -1.25 2.79 27.00
CA GLU A 233 -1.71 1.39 27.02
C GLU A 233 -2.68 1.07 25.88
N GLU A 234 -3.57 2.00 25.54
CA GLU A 234 -4.44 1.89 24.37
C GLU A 234 -3.61 1.87 23.08
N ALA A 235 -2.66 2.80 22.93
CA ALA A 235 -1.78 2.87 21.78
C ALA A 235 -0.95 1.58 21.59
N VAL A 236 -0.37 1.03 22.67
CA VAL A 236 0.38 -0.24 22.62
C VAL A 236 -0.50 -1.42 22.21
N ARG A 237 -1.74 -1.50 22.73
CA ARG A 237 -2.70 -2.54 22.29
C ARG A 237 -3.05 -2.40 20.81
N MET A 238 -3.25 -1.17 20.33
CA MET A 238 -3.52 -0.90 18.91
C MET A 238 -2.33 -1.29 18.02
N SER A 239 -1.10 -0.95 18.44
CA SER A 239 0.13 -1.32 17.73
C SER A 239 0.23 -2.83 17.52
N LYS A 240 0.04 -3.61 18.59
CA LYS A 240 0.07 -5.09 18.54
C LYS A 240 -1.00 -5.64 17.60
N ARG A 241 -2.26 -5.22 17.76
CA ARG A 241 -3.38 -5.68 16.93
C ARG A 241 -3.19 -5.35 15.45
N ARG A 242 -2.60 -4.20 15.13
CA ARG A 242 -2.39 -3.77 13.74
C ARG A 242 -1.15 -4.38 13.10
N GLY A 243 -0.28 -5.04 13.88
CA GLY A 243 1.03 -5.48 13.39
C GLY A 243 1.92 -4.31 12.94
N VAL A 244 1.73 -3.12 13.52
CA VAL A 244 2.48 -1.90 13.18
C VAL A 244 3.11 -1.36 14.44
N LYS A 245 4.43 -1.18 14.46
CA LYS A 245 5.12 -0.55 15.60
C LYS A 245 4.84 0.95 15.60
N PHE A 246 4.63 1.55 16.77
CA PHE A 246 4.37 2.99 16.88
C PHE A 246 5.58 3.74 17.43
N GLY A 247 5.77 4.94 16.93
CA GLY A 247 6.55 5.98 17.58
C GLY A 247 5.63 7.07 18.13
N ILE A 248 5.73 7.28 19.44
CA ILE A 248 4.87 8.19 20.18
C ILE A 248 5.54 9.55 20.25
N ALA A 249 4.88 10.53 19.64
CA ALA A 249 5.35 11.90 19.49
C ALA A 249 4.73 12.83 20.52
N GLN A 250 5.55 13.75 21.02
CA GLN A 250 5.13 14.90 21.80
C GLN A 250 5.42 16.18 21.01
N ASN A 251 4.42 17.07 20.90
CA ASN A 251 4.62 18.41 20.38
C ASN A 251 5.43 19.24 21.40
N CYS A 252 6.58 19.75 20.98
CA CYS A 252 7.56 20.45 21.80
C CYS A 252 8.00 21.76 21.14
N GLY A 253 7.73 22.90 21.78
CA GLY A 253 8.07 24.22 21.25
C GLY A 253 7.13 25.32 21.73
N LEU A 254 7.37 26.55 21.28
CA LEU A 254 6.63 27.73 21.73
C LEU A 254 5.12 27.59 21.47
N GLY A 255 4.32 27.77 22.52
CA GLY A 255 2.86 27.64 22.46
C GLY A 255 2.31 26.23 22.67
N PHE A 256 3.17 25.25 22.99
CA PHE A 256 2.78 23.89 23.32
C PHE A 256 2.99 23.57 24.81
N LYS A 257 2.54 22.39 25.25
CA LYS A 257 2.66 21.96 26.65
C LYS A 257 4.11 21.76 27.09
N VAL A 258 4.97 21.28 26.20
CA VAL A 258 6.38 21.01 26.48
C VAL A 258 7.23 22.10 25.87
N ILE A 259 7.87 22.91 26.72
CA ILE A 259 8.63 24.11 26.33
C ILE A 259 10.06 24.15 26.87
N ASN A 260 10.48 23.15 27.65
CA ASN A 260 11.80 23.05 28.25
C ASN A 260 12.17 21.58 28.51
N ASP A 261 13.39 21.36 29.02
CA ASP A 261 13.94 20.03 29.27
C ASP A 261 13.18 19.23 30.34
N ASP A 262 12.62 19.89 31.37
CA ASP A 262 11.81 19.21 32.40
C ASP A 262 10.56 18.55 31.79
N GLY A 263 9.90 19.25 30.85
CA GLY A 263 8.77 18.67 30.13
C GLY A 263 9.17 17.50 29.20
N LEU A 264 10.37 17.53 28.62
CA LEU A 264 10.90 16.39 27.85
C LEU A 264 11.14 15.19 28.77
N LYS A 265 11.74 15.42 29.94
CA LYS A 265 12.00 14.39 30.95
C LYS A 265 10.71 13.70 31.39
N GLU A 266 9.70 14.47 31.81
CA GLU A 266 8.40 13.91 32.23
C GLU A 266 7.72 13.08 31.13
N PHE A 267 7.87 13.48 29.87
CA PHE A 267 7.34 12.73 28.75
C PHE A 267 8.09 11.42 28.52
N LEU A 268 9.43 11.45 28.57
CA LEU A 268 10.27 10.28 28.40
C LEU A 268 10.04 9.24 29.51
N GLU A 269 9.89 9.68 30.76
CA GLU A 269 9.58 8.81 31.90
C GLU A 269 8.25 8.04 31.70
N LYS A 270 7.23 8.68 31.12
CA LYS A 270 5.94 8.00 30.82
C LYS A 270 6.06 6.88 29.78
N LEU A 271 7.07 6.96 28.92
CA LEU A 271 7.31 5.97 27.87
C LEU A 271 8.34 4.90 28.28
N GLU A 272 8.93 5.01 29.47
CA GLU A 272 9.94 4.06 29.93
C GLU A 272 9.37 2.63 29.99
N GLY A 273 10.14 1.67 29.47
CA GLY A 273 9.75 0.26 29.38
C GLY A 273 8.62 -0.05 28.39
N LYS A 274 8.02 0.94 27.73
CA LYS A 274 6.94 0.70 26.75
C LYS A 274 7.53 0.27 25.39
N PRO A 275 6.90 -0.68 24.66
CA PRO A 275 7.43 -1.22 23.42
C PRO A 275 7.14 -0.30 22.20
N VAL A 276 7.47 0.97 22.33
CA VAL A 276 7.27 2.02 21.30
C VAL A 276 8.58 2.76 21.05
N TYR A 277 8.68 3.48 19.93
CA TYR A 277 9.72 4.49 19.78
C TYR A 277 9.29 5.80 20.47
N LYS A 278 10.28 6.54 20.98
CA LYS A 278 10.11 7.85 21.62
C LYS A 278 10.44 8.93 20.62
N ALA A 279 9.48 9.81 20.33
CA ALA A 279 9.62 10.83 19.32
C ALA A 279 9.37 12.23 19.86
N MET A 280 10.12 13.20 19.34
CA MET A 280 9.91 14.62 19.58
C MET A 280 9.45 15.26 18.28
N GLN A 281 8.25 15.85 18.28
CA GLN A 281 7.83 16.76 17.23
C GLN A 281 8.28 18.17 17.64
N ALA A 282 9.34 18.65 17.01
CA ALA A 282 9.80 20.02 17.17
C ALA A 282 8.83 20.99 16.49
N GLU A 283 8.37 21.99 17.24
CA GLU A 283 7.33 22.93 16.82
C GLU A 283 7.87 24.37 16.74
N GLY A 284 7.51 25.07 15.66
CA GLY A 284 8.06 26.40 15.37
C GLY A 284 9.57 26.35 15.15
N ARG A 285 10.22 27.51 14.97
CA ARG A 285 11.68 27.59 14.71
C ARG A 285 12.49 27.88 15.97
N GLU A 286 11.80 28.28 17.04
CA GLU A 286 12.39 28.69 18.31
C GLU A 286 12.96 27.50 19.11
N TRP A 287 12.46 26.29 18.84
CA TRP A 287 12.81 25.07 19.59
C TRP A 287 14.32 24.81 19.69
N LEU A 288 15.09 25.25 18.70
CA LEU A 288 16.56 25.11 18.66
C LEU A 288 17.27 25.74 19.88
N GLY A 289 16.65 26.75 20.50
CA GLY A 289 17.16 27.41 21.70
C GLY A 289 16.42 27.04 22.99
N MET A 290 15.36 26.22 22.92
CA MET A 290 14.49 25.91 24.05
C MET A 290 14.87 24.63 24.79
N PHE A 291 15.55 23.71 24.10
CA PHE A 291 15.85 22.38 24.62
C PHE A 291 17.35 22.10 24.50
N SER A 292 17.93 21.46 25.51
CA SER A 292 19.33 21.09 25.40
C SER A 292 19.51 19.94 24.41
N PRO A 293 20.58 19.97 23.61
CA PRO A 293 20.92 18.86 22.72
C PRO A 293 21.12 17.51 23.43
N GLU A 294 21.45 17.50 24.73
CA GLU A 294 21.53 16.27 25.52
C GLU A 294 20.15 15.61 25.71
N TRP A 295 19.15 16.40 26.08
CA TRP A 295 17.78 15.91 26.27
C TRP A 295 17.13 15.51 24.96
N ILE A 296 17.33 16.30 23.89
CA ILE A 296 16.89 15.93 22.53
C ILE A 296 17.48 14.57 22.13
N ALA A 297 18.75 14.30 22.45
CA ALA A 297 19.40 13.04 22.13
C ALA A 297 18.86 11.83 22.90
N LYS A 298 17.91 11.97 23.86
CA LYS A 298 17.26 10.83 24.53
C LYS A 298 16.08 10.24 23.73
N PHE A 299 15.60 10.96 22.72
CA PHE A 299 14.59 10.49 21.78
C PHE A 299 15.20 9.55 20.73
N ASP A 300 14.39 8.64 20.20
CA ASP A 300 14.80 7.72 19.14
C ASP A 300 14.91 8.45 17.78
N TYR A 301 14.08 9.47 17.59
CA TYR A 301 14.13 10.38 16.44
C TYR A 301 13.42 11.70 16.74
N VAL A 302 13.82 12.74 16.02
CA VAL A 302 13.22 14.08 16.07
C VAL A 302 12.64 14.41 14.70
N PHE A 303 11.49 15.07 14.66
CA PHE A 303 10.90 15.49 13.40
C PHE A 303 10.25 16.87 13.50
N THR A 304 10.16 17.56 12.36
CA THR A 304 9.42 18.83 12.24
C THR A 304 8.77 18.93 10.86
N ASP A 305 7.89 19.90 10.71
CA ASP A 305 7.31 20.28 9.42
C ASP A 305 7.70 21.72 9.05
N ALA A 306 7.31 22.08 7.82
CA ALA A 306 7.43 23.44 7.30
C ALA A 306 6.08 24.17 7.33
N MET A 307 5.23 23.84 8.30
CA MET A 307 3.89 24.43 8.44
C MET A 307 3.88 25.62 9.41
N THR A 308 4.92 25.80 10.24
CA THR A 308 5.11 26.99 11.08
C THR A 308 6.41 27.70 10.74
N PHE A 309 6.33 28.94 10.28
CA PHE A 309 7.49 29.79 9.95
C PHE A 309 7.13 31.28 10.00
N THR A 310 8.16 32.13 9.91
CA THR A 310 7.99 33.58 9.69
C THR A 310 7.99 33.88 8.19
N ASP A 311 6.90 34.46 7.69
CA ASP A 311 6.75 34.83 6.28
C ASP A 311 7.72 35.96 5.87
N ASP A 312 7.81 36.25 4.57
CA ASP A 312 8.70 37.30 4.07
C ASP A 312 8.25 38.73 4.44
N ARG A 313 7.13 38.87 5.14
CA ARG A 313 6.64 40.12 5.74
C ARG A 313 6.84 40.18 7.26
N GLY A 314 7.54 39.20 7.83
CA GLY A 314 7.85 39.17 9.27
C GLY A 314 6.71 38.64 10.15
N ARG A 315 5.63 38.08 9.59
CA ARG A 315 4.52 37.52 10.38
C ARG A 315 4.75 36.05 10.68
N ARG A 316 4.37 35.62 11.89
CA ARG A 316 4.25 34.19 12.20
C ARG A 316 3.10 33.61 11.39
N THR A 317 3.38 32.56 10.64
CA THR A 317 2.40 31.88 9.79
C THR A 317 2.34 30.42 10.18
N ARG A 318 1.12 29.95 10.46
CA ARG A 318 0.76 28.54 10.61
C ARG A 318 -0.14 28.15 9.45
N LEU A 319 0.35 27.28 8.56
CA LEU A 319 -0.33 26.95 7.30
C LEU A 319 -1.74 26.34 7.48
N TRP A 320 -2.08 25.85 8.66
CA TRP A 320 -3.40 25.28 8.96
C TRP A 320 -4.38 26.27 9.61
N ILE A 321 -3.95 27.51 9.89
CA ILE A 321 -4.80 28.56 10.45
C ILE A 321 -5.05 29.59 9.36
N LYS A 322 -6.27 29.61 8.84
CA LYS A 322 -6.69 30.46 7.72
C LYS A 322 -6.34 31.93 7.94
N GLU A 323 -6.53 32.42 9.15
CA GLU A 323 -6.34 33.82 9.52
C GLU A 323 -4.85 34.24 9.55
N GLU A 324 -3.93 33.28 9.60
CA GLU A 324 -2.48 33.52 9.62
C GLU A 324 -1.81 33.35 8.26
N VAL A 325 -2.57 32.89 7.27
CA VAL A 325 -2.08 32.61 5.93
C VAL A 325 -2.45 33.75 5.00
N SER A 326 -1.48 34.19 4.20
CA SER A 326 -1.67 35.25 3.21
C SER A 326 -0.99 34.83 1.92
N ILE A 327 -1.77 34.27 1.01
CA ILE A 327 -1.27 33.71 -0.25
C ILE A 327 -0.80 34.81 -1.19
N GLY A 328 -1.63 35.83 -1.43
CA GLY A 328 -1.34 36.84 -2.45
C GLY A 328 -1.13 36.19 -3.82
N ASN A 329 0.08 36.28 -4.37
CA ASN A 329 0.44 35.57 -5.60
C ASN A 329 0.90 34.13 -5.27
N GLU A 330 0.18 33.15 -5.78
CA GLU A 330 0.42 31.72 -5.48
C GLU A 330 1.83 31.25 -5.84
N GLN A 331 2.40 31.73 -6.96
CA GLN A 331 3.75 31.32 -7.38
C GLN A 331 4.81 31.87 -6.42
N ARG A 332 4.71 33.15 -6.03
CA ARG A 332 5.59 33.74 -5.02
C ARG A 332 5.43 33.07 -3.65
N PHE A 333 4.20 32.73 -3.28
CA PHE A 333 3.92 32.00 -2.04
C PHE A 333 4.61 30.63 -2.05
N MET A 334 4.49 29.88 -3.15
CA MET A 334 5.16 28.59 -3.31
C MET A 334 6.67 28.70 -3.29
N ASP A 335 7.26 29.73 -3.91
CA ASP A 335 8.70 29.95 -3.89
C ASP A 335 9.21 30.27 -2.48
N MET A 336 8.45 31.08 -1.71
CA MET A 336 8.72 31.30 -0.29
C MET A 336 8.61 30.00 0.50
N LEU A 337 7.52 29.24 0.35
CA LEU A 337 7.30 27.98 1.06
C LEU A 337 8.45 27.01 0.82
N VAL A 338 8.85 26.80 -0.45
CA VAL A 338 10.01 25.95 -0.81
C VAL A 338 11.29 26.48 -0.17
N LYS A 339 11.53 27.80 -0.20
CA LYS A 339 12.70 28.42 0.43
C LYS A 339 12.74 28.16 1.94
N LYS A 340 11.61 28.31 2.65
CA LYS A 340 11.53 28.04 4.10
C LYS A 340 11.73 26.56 4.40
N THR A 341 11.10 25.66 3.64
CA THR A 341 11.27 24.21 3.75
C THR A 341 12.73 23.79 3.57
N VAL A 342 13.38 24.26 2.50
CA VAL A 342 14.81 23.97 2.26
C VAL A 342 15.69 24.55 3.37
N GLY A 343 15.35 25.73 3.88
CA GLY A 343 16.01 26.33 5.03
C GLY A 343 15.95 25.45 6.28
N ILE A 344 14.79 24.89 6.60
CA ILE A 344 14.61 23.96 7.72
C ILE A 344 15.47 22.71 7.51
N LEU A 345 15.35 22.06 6.34
CA LEU A 345 16.08 20.82 6.02
C LEU A 345 17.61 20.97 6.07
N ASN A 346 18.14 22.15 5.75
CA ASN A 346 19.57 22.40 5.76
C ASN A 346 20.13 22.73 7.15
N ASN A 347 19.32 23.30 8.03
CA ASN A 347 19.83 23.95 9.24
C ASN A 347 19.38 23.30 10.55
N GLU A 348 18.36 22.45 10.52
CA GLU A 348 17.76 21.89 11.72
C GLU A 348 18.13 20.41 11.95
N PRO A 349 18.37 20.02 13.22
CA PRO A 349 18.75 18.65 13.56
C PRO A 349 17.54 17.71 13.63
N ILE A 350 16.87 17.49 12.49
CA ILE A 350 15.74 16.56 12.39
C ILE A 350 16.11 15.27 11.64
N ASP A 351 15.48 14.16 12.03
CA ASP A 351 15.60 12.87 11.35
C ASP A 351 14.51 12.69 10.27
N ILE A 352 13.32 13.28 10.47
CA ILE A 352 12.17 13.16 9.56
C ILE A 352 11.56 14.54 9.28
N TYR A 353 11.27 14.82 8.02
CA TYR A 353 10.44 15.94 7.56
C TYR A 353 8.99 15.45 7.36
N VAL A 354 8.10 15.91 8.23
CA VAL A 354 6.68 15.48 8.25
C VAL A 354 5.77 16.50 7.57
N ASN A 355 4.55 16.06 7.21
CA ASN A 355 3.59 16.83 6.42
C ASN A 355 4.19 17.41 5.13
N PRO A 356 5.02 16.65 4.37
CA PRO A 356 5.70 17.21 3.22
C PRO A 356 4.69 17.63 2.18
N THR A 357 4.99 18.73 1.49
CA THR A 357 4.14 19.30 0.45
C THR A 357 2.77 19.81 0.90
N PHE A 358 2.52 19.92 2.22
CA PHE A 358 1.28 20.49 2.73
C PHE A 358 1.01 21.87 2.14
N LEU A 359 -0.24 22.12 1.75
CA LEU A 359 -0.72 23.40 1.29
C LEU A 359 -1.91 23.86 2.16
N PRO A 360 -2.02 25.16 2.46
CA PRO A 360 -3.19 25.72 3.13
C PRO A 360 -4.45 25.53 2.28
N ALA A 361 -5.61 25.46 2.94
CA ALA A 361 -6.87 25.04 2.33
C ALA A 361 -7.25 25.86 1.08
N GLU A 362 -6.89 27.14 1.05
CA GLU A 362 -7.17 28.10 -0.02
C GLU A 362 -6.54 27.71 -1.36
N ILE A 363 -5.38 27.05 -1.35
CA ILE A 363 -4.66 26.63 -2.56
C ILE A 363 -4.47 25.11 -2.65
N ALA A 364 -4.96 24.35 -1.67
CA ALA A 364 -4.84 22.89 -1.66
C ALA A 364 -5.48 22.24 -2.90
N GLY A 365 -6.56 22.81 -3.44
CA GLY A 365 -7.18 22.35 -4.69
C GLY A 365 -6.30 22.49 -5.94
N ARG A 366 -5.21 23.27 -5.86
CA ARG A 366 -4.23 23.49 -6.93
C ARG A 366 -2.93 22.72 -6.72
N TYR A 367 -2.95 21.68 -5.89
CA TYR A 367 -1.75 20.96 -5.46
C TYR A 367 -0.82 20.55 -6.61
N ASP A 368 -1.35 19.88 -7.64
CA ASP A 368 -0.52 19.35 -8.74
C ASP A 368 0.03 20.45 -9.66
N ASP A 369 -0.67 21.58 -9.77
CA ASP A 369 -0.25 22.76 -10.52
C ASP A 369 0.87 23.52 -9.81
N LEU A 370 0.80 23.57 -8.48
CA LEU A 370 1.69 24.40 -7.66
C LEU A 370 2.96 23.64 -7.26
N TRP A 371 2.86 22.34 -6.97
CA TRP A 371 4.01 21.47 -6.74
C TRP A 371 4.61 20.97 -8.05
N ILE A 372 5.09 21.88 -8.89
CA ILE A 372 5.85 21.49 -10.09
C ILE A 372 7.13 20.74 -9.73
N GLU A 373 7.60 19.91 -10.65
CA GLU A 373 8.77 19.04 -10.45
C GLU A 373 10.00 19.80 -9.93
N GLN A 374 10.28 21.00 -10.47
CA GLN A 374 11.42 21.82 -10.02
C GLN A 374 11.35 22.17 -8.53
N ARG A 375 10.15 22.40 -7.99
CA ARG A 375 9.95 22.68 -6.55
C ARG A 375 10.07 21.42 -5.72
N MET A 376 9.50 20.32 -6.21
CA MET A 376 9.61 19.00 -5.57
C MET A 376 11.09 18.61 -5.42
N MET A 377 11.88 18.72 -6.49
CA MET A 377 13.29 18.36 -6.50
C MET A 377 14.14 19.19 -5.53
N LYS A 378 13.89 20.50 -5.41
CA LYS A 378 14.59 21.33 -4.41
C LYS A 378 14.42 20.81 -2.97
N VAL A 379 13.20 20.39 -2.62
CA VAL A 379 12.89 19.83 -1.29
C VAL A 379 13.53 18.45 -1.14
N ILE A 380 13.37 17.58 -2.14
CA ILE A 380 13.93 16.23 -2.16
C ILE A 380 15.45 16.27 -1.99
N GLU A 381 16.16 17.06 -2.80
CA GLU A 381 17.61 17.17 -2.75
C GLU A 381 18.11 17.68 -1.40
N ALA A 382 17.40 18.64 -0.79
CA ALA A 382 17.73 19.15 0.54
C ALA A 382 17.57 18.05 1.61
N ALA A 383 16.50 17.25 1.54
CA ALA A 383 16.27 16.14 2.46
C ALA A 383 17.34 15.04 2.30
N VAL A 384 17.63 14.61 1.06
CA VAL A 384 18.65 13.60 0.78
C VAL A 384 20.03 14.06 1.23
N ARG A 385 20.44 15.28 0.87
CA ARG A 385 21.75 15.85 1.22
C ARG A 385 21.99 15.88 2.74
N ASN A 386 20.94 16.11 3.52
CA ASN A 386 21.03 16.21 4.97
C ASN A 386 20.66 14.91 5.71
N ASP A 387 20.42 13.81 4.97
CA ASP A 387 20.05 12.51 5.54
C ASP A 387 18.79 12.62 6.43
N VAL A 388 17.79 13.36 5.92
CA VAL A 388 16.46 13.56 6.50
C VAL A 388 15.45 12.73 5.71
N ALA A 389 14.70 11.86 6.41
CA ALA A 389 13.65 11.08 5.78
C ALA A 389 12.41 11.93 5.51
N ILE A 390 11.61 11.56 4.50
CA ILE A 390 10.39 12.27 4.12
C ILE A 390 9.18 11.44 4.52
N GLU A 391 8.22 12.04 5.22
CA GLU A 391 6.99 11.33 5.62
C GLU A 391 6.06 11.05 4.42
N ILE A 392 5.42 9.89 4.42
CA ILE A 392 4.18 9.64 3.68
C ILE A 392 3.06 9.76 4.70
N ASN A 393 2.30 10.85 4.63
CA ASN A 393 1.31 11.24 5.62
C ASN A 393 -0.07 10.69 5.25
N ALA A 394 -0.62 9.83 6.10
CA ALA A 394 -1.89 9.18 5.84
C ALA A 394 -3.11 10.10 6.01
N ARG A 395 -3.04 11.07 6.94
CA ARG A 395 -4.15 11.98 7.23
C ARG A 395 -4.39 12.97 6.09
N PHE A 396 -3.33 13.60 5.61
CA PHE A 396 -3.41 14.58 4.54
C PHE A 396 -3.27 13.96 3.15
N MET A 397 -2.90 12.66 3.07
CA MET A 397 -2.70 11.94 1.82
C MET A 397 -1.67 12.62 0.91
N ILE A 398 -0.54 13.00 1.50
CA ILE A 398 0.60 13.66 0.86
C ILE A 398 1.90 12.94 1.22
N PRO A 399 2.96 13.04 0.41
CA PRO A 399 3.01 13.73 -0.88
C PRO A 399 2.52 12.84 -2.02
N SER A 400 2.19 13.40 -3.19
CA SER A 400 1.67 12.62 -4.32
C SER A 400 2.63 11.52 -4.80
N ALA A 401 2.10 10.50 -5.50
CA ALA A 401 2.92 9.44 -6.08
C ALA A 401 4.03 9.96 -7.02
N ARG A 402 3.79 11.10 -7.70
CA ARG A 402 4.81 11.80 -8.51
C ARG A 402 6.00 12.20 -7.65
N PHE A 403 5.75 12.87 -6.53
CA PHE A 403 6.80 13.27 -5.59
C PHE A 403 7.55 12.06 -5.03
N ILE A 404 6.83 11.02 -4.59
CA ILE A 404 7.44 9.83 -3.98
C ILE A 404 8.36 9.11 -4.98
N LYS A 405 7.95 8.98 -6.24
CA LYS A 405 8.77 8.36 -7.30
C LYS A 405 10.05 9.14 -7.55
N LEU A 406 9.97 10.48 -7.64
CA LEU A 406 11.15 11.35 -7.77
C LEU A 406 12.07 11.24 -6.54
N ALA A 407 11.50 11.28 -5.34
CA ALA A 407 12.24 11.18 -4.09
C ALA A 407 12.98 9.84 -3.97
N LYS A 408 12.33 8.74 -4.36
CA LYS A 408 12.94 7.41 -4.39
C LYS A 408 14.10 7.35 -5.39
N GLN A 409 13.93 7.89 -6.59
CA GLN A 409 15.00 7.95 -7.60
C GLN A 409 16.21 8.75 -7.11
N ALA A 410 15.98 9.82 -6.33
CA ALA A 410 17.03 10.61 -5.71
C ALA A 410 17.67 9.94 -4.47
N GLY A 411 17.19 8.78 -4.04
CA GLY A 411 17.73 8.04 -2.89
C GLY A 411 17.19 8.47 -1.53
N ALA A 412 16.04 9.16 -1.48
CA ALA A 412 15.41 9.54 -0.22
C ALA A 412 14.98 8.31 0.60
N LYS A 413 14.99 8.46 1.92
CA LYS A 413 14.33 7.55 2.85
C LYS A 413 12.94 8.05 3.21
N PHE A 414 12.02 7.13 3.48
CA PHE A 414 10.64 7.44 3.82
C PHE A 414 10.29 7.06 5.26
N ALA A 415 9.39 7.81 5.87
CA ALA A 415 8.72 7.45 7.12
C ALA A 415 7.21 7.40 6.88
N LEU A 416 6.46 6.62 7.63
CA LEU A 416 4.99 6.59 7.55
C LEU A 416 4.41 7.28 8.79
N GLY A 417 3.29 7.99 8.62
CA GLY A 417 2.68 8.70 9.73
C GLY A 417 1.17 8.79 9.61
N THR A 418 0.44 8.46 10.68
CA THR A 418 -1.01 8.76 10.76
C THR A 418 -1.31 10.21 11.10
N ASN A 419 -0.44 10.88 11.88
CA ASN A 419 -0.61 12.28 12.31
C ASN A 419 -2.00 12.56 12.92
N ASN A 420 -2.39 11.74 13.89
CA ASN A 420 -3.71 11.83 14.51
C ASN A 420 -3.89 13.14 15.30
N GLY A 421 -5.07 13.75 15.18
CA GLY A 421 -5.44 14.95 15.94
C GLY A 421 -6.15 14.66 17.26
N GLY A 422 -6.71 13.47 17.43
CA GLY A 422 -7.52 13.07 18.59
C GLY A 422 -7.34 11.59 18.90
N LYS A 423 -8.33 10.99 19.60
CA LYS A 423 -8.25 9.59 20.04
C LYS A 423 -8.24 8.58 18.89
N ASP A 424 -8.94 8.89 17.81
CA ASP A 424 -8.90 8.07 16.60
C ASP A 424 -7.57 8.28 15.87
N LEU A 425 -6.79 7.22 15.76
CA LEU A 425 -5.51 7.23 15.04
C LEU A 425 -5.69 7.26 13.51
N GLY A 426 -6.87 6.89 13.00
CA GLY A 426 -7.00 6.55 11.59
C GLY A 426 -6.18 5.31 11.24
N ASN A 427 -5.72 5.22 9.98
CA ASN A 427 -4.99 4.07 9.46
C ASN A 427 -3.93 4.49 8.42
N LEU A 428 -3.06 3.56 8.05
CA LEU A 428 -1.98 3.75 7.07
C LEU A 428 -2.41 3.38 5.62
N GLU A 429 -3.70 3.39 5.27
CA GLU A 429 -4.15 2.93 3.94
C GLU A 429 -3.51 3.71 2.80
N TYR A 430 -3.45 5.03 2.91
CA TYR A 430 -2.76 5.86 1.93
C TYR A 430 -1.28 5.48 1.80
N CYS A 431 -0.60 5.28 2.93
CA CYS A 431 0.80 4.87 2.97
C CYS A 431 1.01 3.52 2.29
N ARG A 432 0.16 2.53 2.60
CA ARG A 432 0.18 1.21 1.97
C ARG A 432 -0.06 1.32 0.48
N ARG A 433 -0.98 2.17 0.03
CA ARG A 433 -1.18 2.45 -1.41
C ARG A 433 0.08 3.04 -2.05
N MET A 434 0.73 4.01 -1.41
CA MET A 434 1.93 4.65 -1.96
C MET A 434 3.16 3.73 -1.97
N ILE A 435 3.34 2.89 -0.96
CA ILE A 435 4.36 1.82 -0.96
C ILE A 435 4.24 0.98 -2.21
N ARG A 436 3.02 0.52 -2.47
CA ARG A 436 2.68 -0.32 -3.61
C ARG A 436 2.87 0.40 -4.94
N GLU A 437 2.24 1.56 -5.12
CA GLU A 437 2.24 2.30 -6.37
C GLU A 437 3.64 2.84 -6.77
N CYS A 438 4.50 3.12 -5.78
CA CYS A 438 5.86 3.62 -6.00
C CYS A 438 6.92 2.49 -5.90
N GLY A 439 6.47 1.24 -5.70
CA GLY A 439 7.31 0.06 -5.57
C GLY A 439 8.35 0.16 -4.43
N LEU A 440 8.01 0.83 -3.33
CA LEU A 440 8.92 1.03 -2.20
C LEU A 440 9.22 -0.30 -1.52
N LYS A 441 10.47 -0.52 -1.15
CA LYS A 441 10.97 -1.70 -0.46
C LYS A 441 11.34 -1.35 0.98
N GLU A 442 11.55 -2.35 1.85
CA GLU A 442 11.97 -2.11 3.23
C GLU A 442 13.23 -1.21 3.32
N SER A 443 14.16 -1.39 2.39
CA SER A 443 15.39 -0.59 2.30
C SER A 443 15.14 0.90 2.09
N ASP A 444 13.97 1.30 1.60
CA ASP A 444 13.61 2.68 1.32
C ASP A 444 13.10 3.39 2.59
N PHE A 445 12.89 2.67 3.69
CA PHE A 445 12.34 3.24 4.93
C PHE A 445 13.42 3.65 5.93
N PHE A 446 13.12 4.75 6.63
CA PHE A 446 13.86 5.23 7.77
C PHE A 446 13.90 4.17 8.88
N LYS A 447 15.03 4.09 9.57
CA LYS A 447 15.19 3.33 10.81
C LYS A 447 15.84 4.25 11.85
N PRO A 448 15.31 4.36 13.08
CA PRO A 448 15.93 5.15 14.15
C PRO A 448 17.41 4.81 14.30
N ARG A 449 18.23 5.86 14.36
CA ARG A 449 19.68 5.70 14.38
C ARG A 449 20.17 5.46 15.82
N PRO A 450 21.24 4.67 16.00
CA PRO A 450 21.87 4.55 17.32
C PRO A 450 22.43 5.90 17.77
N ALA A 451 22.64 6.03 19.08
CA ALA A 451 23.28 7.20 19.66
C ALA A 451 24.64 7.49 18.99
N GLY A 452 24.94 8.78 18.79
CA GLY A 452 26.13 9.25 18.06
C GLY A 452 25.95 9.35 16.55
N LYS A 453 24.82 8.86 15.99
CA LYS A 453 24.48 8.96 14.56
C LYS A 453 23.16 9.68 14.27
N ARG A 454 22.43 10.13 15.30
CA ARG A 454 21.15 10.83 15.18
C ARG A 454 21.35 12.24 14.60
N ALA A 455 20.30 12.85 14.07
CA ALA A 455 20.41 14.19 13.49
C ALA A 455 21.03 15.22 14.45
N ILE A 456 20.59 15.21 15.72
CA ILE A 456 21.14 16.10 16.77
C ILE A 456 22.63 15.84 17.07
N ASP A 457 23.07 14.58 17.04
CA ASP A 457 24.47 14.21 17.28
C ASP A 457 25.38 14.71 16.14
N ARG A 458 24.90 14.59 14.89
CA ARG A 458 25.61 15.08 13.72
C ARG A 458 25.66 16.61 13.67
N TRP A 459 24.63 17.26 14.18
CA TRP A 459 24.53 18.72 14.21
C TRP A 459 25.48 19.35 15.23
N LYS A 460 25.65 18.76 16.42
CA LYS A 460 26.68 19.18 17.39
C LYS A 460 28.09 19.22 16.80
N ARG A 461 28.41 18.35 15.84
CA ARG A 461 29.74 18.31 15.18
C ARG A 461 29.93 19.38 14.12
N ARG A 462 28.86 20.05 13.69
CA ARG A 462 28.89 21.11 12.67
C ARG A 462 29.00 22.52 13.28
N ARG A 463 28.81 22.64 14.59
CA ARG A 463 29.03 23.85 15.38
C ARG A 463 30.30 23.67 16.20
#